data_AF-A0A381WFP3-F1
#
_entry.id   AF-A0A381WFP3-F1
#
_cell.length_a   1.000
_cell.length_b   1.000
_cell.length_c   1.000
_cell.angle_alpha   90.00
_cell.angle_beta   90.00
_cell.angle_gamma   90.00
#
_symmetry.space_group_name_H-M   'P 1'
#
loop_
_entity.id
_entity.type
_entity.pdbx_description
1 polymer ?
#
loop_
_entity_poly.entity_id
_entity_poly.type
_entity_poly.pdbx_seq_one_letter_code
_entity_poly.pdbx_strand_id
1 'polypeptide(L)'
;MNQVETLQVLRKFCHALIEEIQVQRPEYLTSAFTVAEIYQDLLPYGSNRERIGVELNGDYEEALLRLLAGEGGFLTLESEAALRDLQAELETPNPNMGLYRDYAAADVRLNKPFLDMTSPVVSEEPEAVYQTEAPEYKLFPEGVMHGTPKFPVLKEQLLSKSEDSDYESNEPPSSGDTLIEGRAETDHITCQSCKTDLPVRHDLNFCPFCGTDLKVVRCDECSKELQVEWRFCVSCGTEVGD
;
A
#
# COMPACT_ATOMS: atom_id res chain seq x y z
N MET A 1 -1.58 -13.04 -10.53
CA MET A 1 -0.41 -13.61 -9.84
C MET A 1 -0.56 -15.12 -9.78
N ASN A 2 0.53 -15.85 -10.04
CA ASN A 2 0.57 -17.29 -9.76
C ASN A 2 0.78 -17.50 -8.25
N GLN A 3 0.36 -18.65 -7.71
CA GLN A 3 0.42 -18.95 -6.26
C GLN A 3 1.83 -18.80 -5.65
N VAL A 4 2.87 -19.05 -6.45
CA VAL A 4 4.27 -18.88 -6.04
C VAL A 4 4.63 -17.40 -5.84
N GLU A 5 4.19 -16.53 -6.75
CA GLU A 5 4.43 -15.08 -6.67
C GLU A 5 3.71 -14.50 -5.44
N THR A 6 2.47 -14.94 -5.19
CA THR A 6 1.70 -14.53 -4.01
C THR A 6 2.45 -14.86 -2.71
N LEU A 7 2.92 -16.11 -2.54
CA LEU A 7 3.66 -16.50 -1.34
C LEU A 7 4.97 -15.73 -1.17
N GLN A 8 5.64 -15.36 -2.27
CA GLN A 8 6.83 -14.51 -2.20
C GLN A 8 6.51 -13.10 -1.70
N VAL A 9 5.43 -12.49 -2.19
CA VAL A 9 4.97 -11.18 -1.73
C VAL A 9 4.61 -11.24 -0.24
N LEU A 10 3.85 -12.26 0.19
CA LEU A 10 3.49 -12.44 1.60
C LEU A 10 4.72 -12.60 2.50
N ARG A 11 5.74 -13.33 2.04
CA ARG A 11 7.00 -13.49 2.77
C ARG A 11 7.74 -12.16 2.91
N LYS A 12 7.85 -11.37 1.82
CA LYS A 12 8.46 -10.04 1.86
C LYS A 12 7.70 -9.10 2.78
N PHE A 13 6.36 -9.15 2.74
CA PHE A 13 5.50 -8.38 3.64
C PHE A 13 5.79 -8.71 5.10
N CYS A 14 5.78 -10.00 5.45
CA CYS A 14 6.08 -10.44 6.81
C CYS A 14 7.51 -10.05 7.25
N HIS A 15 8.50 -10.17 6.37
CA HIS A 15 9.87 -9.77 6.66
C HIS A 15 9.97 -8.27 6.97
N ALA A 16 9.38 -7.43 6.11
CA ALA A 16 9.33 -5.98 6.34
C ALA A 16 8.61 -5.66 7.66
N LEU A 17 7.56 -6.39 8.00
CA LEU A 17 6.79 -6.21 9.24
C LEU A 17 7.65 -6.52 10.47
N ILE A 18 8.39 -7.63 10.44
CA ILE A 18 9.28 -8.04 11.54
C ILE A 18 10.41 -7.02 11.71
N GLU A 19 11.03 -6.57 10.62
CA GLU A 19 12.07 -5.53 10.66
C GLU A 19 11.52 -4.24 11.28
N GLU A 20 10.33 -3.80 10.88
CA GLU A 20 9.74 -2.59 11.42
C GLU A 20 9.39 -2.71 12.91
N ILE A 21 8.82 -3.86 13.29
CA ILE A 21 8.49 -4.16 14.69
C ILE A 21 9.77 -4.19 15.55
N GLN A 22 10.87 -4.77 15.06
CA GLN A 22 12.14 -4.80 15.78
C GLN A 22 12.69 -3.39 16.05
N VAL A 23 12.48 -2.45 15.13
CA VAL A 23 12.96 -1.07 15.23
C VAL A 23 12.05 -0.21 16.10
N GLN A 24 10.72 -0.25 15.86
CA GLN A 24 9.78 0.68 16.48
C GLN A 24 9.19 0.17 17.80
N ARG A 25 8.80 -1.12 17.87
CA ARG A 25 8.02 -1.71 18.98
C ARG A 25 8.34 -3.19 19.19
N PRO A 26 9.54 -3.54 19.68
CA PRO A 26 10.00 -4.93 19.77
C PRO A 26 9.11 -5.83 20.63
N GLU A 27 8.30 -5.26 21.53
CA GLU A 27 7.27 -5.97 22.30
C GLU A 27 6.28 -6.74 21.41
N TYR A 28 5.95 -6.22 20.23
CA TYR A 28 4.98 -6.80 19.28
C TYR A 28 5.46 -8.11 18.65
N LEU A 29 6.74 -8.49 18.82
CA LEU A 29 7.22 -9.83 18.48
C LEU A 29 6.59 -10.93 19.36
N THR A 30 6.08 -10.55 20.54
CA THR A 30 5.51 -11.49 21.52
C THR A 30 4.10 -11.13 21.97
N SER A 31 3.72 -9.85 21.93
CA SER A 31 2.38 -9.39 22.23
C SER A 31 1.49 -9.36 20.98
N ALA A 32 0.20 -9.10 21.18
CA ALA A 32 -0.70 -8.77 20.08
C ALA A 32 -0.58 -7.28 19.72
N PHE A 33 -0.99 -6.96 18.50
CA PHE A 33 -1.20 -5.61 17.97
C PHE A 33 -2.38 -5.64 16.99
N THR A 34 -2.90 -4.49 16.61
CA THR A 34 -4.15 -4.40 15.84
C THR A 34 -3.93 -4.44 14.32
N VAL A 35 -4.96 -4.83 13.58
CA VAL A 35 -4.97 -4.73 12.10
C VAL A 35 -4.69 -3.29 11.63
N ALA A 36 -5.25 -2.29 12.31
CA ALA A 36 -5.04 -0.87 12.01
C ALA A 36 -3.57 -0.47 12.04
N GLU A 37 -2.85 -0.90 13.07
CA GLU A 37 -1.43 -0.58 13.26
C GLU A 37 -0.58 -1.10 12.10
N ILE A 38 -0.97 -2.21 11.44
CA ILE A 38 -0.23 -2.74 10.28
C ILE A 38 -0.21 -1.75 9.13
N TYR A 39 -1.35 -1.19 8.72
CA TYR A 39 -1.41 -0.34 7.53
C TYR A 39 -1.28 1.16 7.82
N GLN A 40 -1.42 1.57 9.08
CA GLN A 40 -1.29 2.99 9.49
C GLN A 40 0.11 3.33 9.99
N ASP A 41 0.72 2.46 10.78
CA ASP A 41 1.93 2.79 11.54
C ASP A 41 3.13 1.93 11.10
N LEU A 42 2.98 0.61 11.04
CA LEU A 42 4.09 -0.32 10.80
C LEU A 42 4.45 -0.40 9.31
N LEU A 43 3.50 -0.76 8.47
CA LEU A 43 3.73 -0.92 7.03
C LEU A 43 2.77 -0.09 6.16
N PRO A 44 2.80 1.25 6.22
CA PRO A 44 2.08 2.08 5.26
C PRO A 44 2.53 1.79 3.82
N TYR A 45 1.58 1.71 2.89
CA TYR A 45 1.86 1.42 1.47
C TYR A 45 2.92 2.36 0.87
N GLY A 46 2.76 3.67 1.08
CA GLY A 46 3.62 4.69 0.46
C GLY A 46 5.11 4.50 0.73
N SER A 47 5.47 4.13 1.95
CA SER A 47 6.87 3.97 2.40
C SER A 47 7.42 2.55 2.20
N ASN A 48 6.56 1.54 2.01
CA ASN A 48 6.98 0.13 2.04
C ASN A 48 6.70 -0.65 0.74
N ARG A 49 6.00 -0.07 -0.25
CA ARG A 49 5.66 -0.78 -1.50
C ARG A 49 6.86 -1.44 -2.19
N GLU A 50 8.01 -0.78 -2.19
CA GLU A 50 9.25 -1.28 -2.81
C GLU A 50 9.86 -2.44 -2.04
N ARG A 51 9.85 -2.39 -0.69
CA ARG A 51 10.31 -3.48 0.19
C ARG A 51 9.43 -4.72 0.04
N ILE A 52 8.12 -4.53 -0.05
CA ILE A 52 7.14 -5.61 -0.18
C ILE A 52 7.16 -6.18 -1.62
N GLY A 53 7.53 -5.38 -2.61
CA GLY A 53 7.58 -5.77 -4.02
C GLY A 53 6.22 -5.71 -4.70
N VAL A 54 5.41 -4.70 -4.34
CA VAL A 54 4.10 -4.42 -4.95
C VAL A 54 4.15 -3.10 -5.72
N GLU A 55 3.48 -3.07 -6.87
CA GLU A 55 3.44 -1.87 -7.71
C GLU A 55 2.21 -1.02 -7.39
N LEU A 56 1.04 -1.65 -7.27
CA LEU A 56 -0.23 -0.96 -7.06
C LEU A 56 -0.70 -1.09 -5.61
N ASN A 57 -1.51 -0.13 -5.16
CA ASN A 57 -2.16 -0.21 -3.84
C ASN A 57 -3.08 -1.43 -3.72
N GLY A 58 -3.72 -1.84 -4.82
CA GLY A 58 -4.55 -3.05 -4.85
C GLY A 58 -3.75 -4.33 -4.53
N ASP A 59 -2.52 -4.44 -5.04
CA ASP A 59 -1.64 -5.59 -4.75
C ASP A 59 -1.24 -5.63 -3.26
N TYR A 60 -1.03 -4.46 -2.66
CA TYR A 60 -0.79 -4.32 -1.23
C TYR A 60 -2.01 -4.75 -0.41
N GLU A 61 -3.20 -4.26 -0.76
CA GLU A 61 -4.45 -4.59 -0.06
C GLU A 61 -4.77 -6.09 -0.19
N GLU A 62 -4.57 -6.68 -1.37
CA GLU A 62 -4.69 -8.12 -1.57
C GLU A 62 -3.69 -8.90 -0.69
N ALA A 63 -2.42 -8.50 -0.69
CA ALA A 63 -1.39 -9.15 0.11
C ALA A 63 -1.71 -9.08 1.62
N LEU A 64 -2.14 -7.92 2.11
CA LEU A 64 -2.53 -7.74 3.50
C LEU A 64 -3.76 -8.58 3.86
N LEU A 65 -4.79 -8.58 3.00
CA LEU A 65 -6.00 -9.39 3.19
C LEU A 65 -5.66 -10.88 3.32
N ARG A 66 -4.83 -11.41 2.40
CA ARG A 66 -4.35 -12.80 2.42
C ARG A 66 -3.52 -13.13 3.66
N LEU A 67 -2.63 -12.21 4.06
CA LEU A 67 -1.81 -12.37 5.26
C LEU A 67 -2.68 -12.50 6.52
N LEU A 68 -3.70 -11.65 6.65
CA LEU A 68 -4.66 -11.67 7.76
C LEU A 68 -5.62 -12.86 7.71
N ALA A 69 -5.93 -13.36 6.51
CA ALA A 69 -6.65 -14.62 6.31
C ALA A 69 -5.83 -15.87 6.72
N GLY A 70 -4.58 -15.69 7.15
CA GLY A 70 -3.69 -16.74 7.62
C GLY A 70 -2.91 -17.43 6.51
N GLU A 71 -2.92 -16.89 5.28
CA GLU A 71 -2.15 -17.46 4.18
C GLU A 71 -0.64 -17.43 4.49
N GLY A 72 0.04 -18.56 4.26
CA GLY A 72 1.44 -18.74 4.61
C GLY A 72 1.72 -18.92 6.11
N GLY A 73 0.72 -18.76 6.99
CA GLY A 73 0.85 -18.98 8.43
C GLY A 73 1.75 -17.96 9.14
N PHE A 74 2.02 -16.81 8.55
CA PHE A 74 2.89 -15.78 9.11
C PHE A 74 2.25 -15.06 10.31
N LEU A 75 0.97 -14.73 10.17
CA LEU A 75 0.17 -14.03 11.16
C LEU A 75 -0.97 -14.91 11.64
N THR A 76 -1.48 -14.61 12.83
CA THR A 76 -2.71 -15.19 13.36
C THR A 76 -3.59 -14.08 13.87
N LEU A 77 -4.80 -14.00 13.32
CA LEU A 77 -5.85 -13.11 13.77
C LEU A 77 -6.59 -13.78 14.94
N GLU A 78 -6.69 -13.12 16.09
CA GLU A 78 -7.32 -13.72 17.28
C GLU A 78 -8.84 -13.86 17.13
N SER A 79 -9.46 -12.99 16.33
CA SER A 79 -10.90 -13.05 16.06
C SER A 79 -11.22 -14.12 15.01
N GLU A 80 -11.75 -15.24 15.45
CA GLU A 80 -12.20 -16.33 14.57
C GLU A 80 -13.33 -15.90 13.62
N ALA A 81 -14.21 -15.00 14.06
CA ALA A 81 -15.26 -14.44 13.20
C ALA A 81 -14.65 -13.63 12.06
N ALA A 82 -13.73 -12.71 12.37
CA ALA A 82 -13.06 -11.91 11.37
C ALA A 82 -12.26 -12.80 10.40
N LEU A 83 -11.52 -13.78 10.92
CA LEU A 83 -10.72 -14.70 10.09
C LEU A 83 -11.59 -15.43 9.06
N ARG A 84 -12.74 -15.97 9.51
CA ARG A 84 -13.68 -16.66 8.61
C ARG A 84 -14.24 -15.73 7.54
N ASP A 85 -14.56 -14.48 7.90
CA ASP A 85 -15.12 -13.52 6.96
C ASP A 85 -14.06 -13.10 5.91
N LEU A 86 -12.81 -12.88 6.31
CA LEU A 86 -11.72 -12.58 5.38
C LEU A 86 -11.43 -13.77 4.43
N GLN A 87 -11.46 -14.99 4.95
CA GLN A 87 -11.28 -16.20 4.13
C GLN A 87 -12.42 -16.39 3.14
N ALA A 88 -13.67 -16.23 3.59
CA ALA A 88 -14.84 -16.32 2.72
C ALA A 88 -14.83 -15.25 1.62
N GLU A 89 -14.38 -14.03 1.93
CA GLU A 89 -14.25 -12.95 0.95
C GLU A 89 -13.26 -13.31 -0.17
N LEU A 90 -12.12 -13.90 0.18
CA LEU A 90 -11.10 -14.35 -0.80
C LEU A 90 -11.59 -15.47 -1.73
N GLU A 91 -12.61 -16.22 -1.34
CA GLU A 91 -13.25 -17.24 -2.19
C GLU A 91 -14.27 -16.64 -3.18
N THR A 92 -14.64 -15.36 -3.01
CA THR A 92 -15.59 -14.72 -3.92
C THR A 92 -14.93 -14.42 -5.28
N PRO A 93 -15.72 -14.36 -6.37
CA PRO A 93 -15.19 -14.02 -7.69
C PRO A 93 -14.63 -12.59 -7.81
N ASN A 94 -15.05 -11.69 -6.91
CA ASN A 94 -14.67 -10.29 -6.92
C ASN A 94 -14.47 -9.80 -5.47
N PRO A 95 -13.35 -10.20 -4.83
CA PRO A 95 -13.09 -9.93 -3.43
C PRO A 95 -12.95 -8.43 -3.16
N ASN A 96 -13.57 -7.97 -2.08
CA ASN A 96 -13.32 -6.68 -1.49
C ASN A 96 -11.97 -6.69 -0.75
N MET A 97 -10.92 -6.26 -1.45
CA MET A 97 -9.55 -6.17 -0.91
C MET A 97 -9.46 -5.30 0.36
N GLY A 98 -10.38 -4.35 0.55
CA GLY A 98 -10.42 -3.46 1.72
C GLY A 98 -11.15 -4.02 2.94
N LEU A 99 -11.72 -5.23 2.89
CA LEU A 99 -12.57 -5.79 3.97
C LEU A 99 -11.88 -5.82 5.34
N TYR A 100 -10.55 -6.00 5.37
CA TYR A 100 -9.77 -6.01 6.61
C TYR A 100 -9.95 -4.74 7.45
N ARG A 101 -10.34 -3.61 6.85
CA ARG A 101 -10.56 -2.33 7.55
C ARG A 101 -11.75 -2.37 8.50
N ASP A 102 -12.75 -3.22 8.24
CA ASP A 102 -13.88 -3.42 9.15
C ASP A 102 -13.44 -4.11 10.46
N TYR A 103 -12.28 -4.77 10.43
CA TYR A 103 -11.63 -5.43 11.56
C TYR A 103 -10.39 -4.68 12.06
N ALA A 104 -10.34 -3.36 11.87
CA ALA A 104 -9.23 -2.49 12.27
C ALA A 104 -8.77 -2.70 13.72
N ALA A 105 -9.68 -2.96 14.66
CA ALA A 105 -9.39 -3.17 16.08
C ALA A 105 -9.13 -4.64 16.46
N ALA A 106 -9.16 -5.58 15.51
CA ALA A 106 -8.91 -6.98 15.81
C ALA A 106 -7.42 -7.23 16.10
N ASP A 107 -7.16 -8.06 17.10
CA ASP A 107 -5.81 -8.43 17.52
C ASP A 107 -5.17 -9.43 16.57
N VAL A 108 -3.90 -9.18 16.26
CA VAL A 108 -3.02 -9.94 15.38
C VAL A 108 -1.77 -10.32 16.15
N ARG A 109 -1.29 -11.54 15.94
CA ARG A 109 0.00 -12.02 16.46
C ARG A 109 0.90 -12.53 15.35
N LEU A 110 2.20 -12.32 15.53
CA LEU A 110 3.23 -12.98 14.73
C LEU A 110 3.38 -14.45 15.15
N ASN A 111 3.46 -15.34 14.19
CA ASN A 111 3.79 -16.73 14.45
C ASN A 111 5.29 -16.91 14.63
N LYS A 112 5.68 -17.39 15.82
CA LYS A 112 7.07 -17.68 16.23
C LYS A 112 7.93 -18.43 15.20
N PRO A 113 7.45 -19.47 14.48
CA PRO A 113 8.30 -20.15 13.48
C PRO A 113 8.81 -19.26 12.36
N PHE A 114 8.22 -18.07 12.14
CA PHE A 114 8.66 -17.13 11.11
C PHE A 114 9.52 -15.98 11.65
N LEU A 115 9.71 -15.87 12.97
CA LEU A 115 10.64 -14.90 13.56
C LEU A 115 12.11 -15.24 13.23
N ASP A 116 12.42 -16.51 12.92
CA ASP A 116 13.75 -16.97 12.50
C ASP A 116 14.08 -16.64 11.03
N MET A 117 13.15 -16.05 10.28
CA MET A 117 13.32 -15.71 8.85
C MET A 117 14.29 -14.54 8.60
N THR A 118 14.75 -13.86 9.66
CA THR A 118 15.77 -12.80 9.58
C THR A 118 17.20 -13.34 9.42
N SER A 119 17.39 -14.66 9.43
CA SER A 119 18.65 -15.26 8.98
C SER A 119 18.66 -15.29 7.46
N PRO A 120 19.68 -14.72 6.78
CA PRO A 120 19.76 -14.77 5.33
C PRO A 120 19.85 -16.24 4.92
N VAL A 121 18.74 -16.80 4.47
CA VAL A 121 18.75 -18.09 3.81
C VAL A 121 19.53 -17.88 2.53
N VAL A 122 20.78 -18.33 2.55
CA VAL A 122 21.59 -18.54 1.36
C VAL A 122 20.68 -19.24 0.36
N SER A 123 20.45 -18.59 -0.77
CA SER A 123 19.80 -19.16 -1.92
C SER A 123 20.55 -20.42 -2.33
N GLU A 124 20.14 -21.57 -1.79
CA GLU A 124 20.39 -22.84 -2.42
C GLU A 124 19.51 -22.85 -3.67
N GLU A 125 20.03 -22.25 -4.75
CA GLU A 125 19.61 -22.63 -6.08
C GLU A 125 19.75 -24.16 -6.16
N PRO A 126 18.68 -24.92 -6.40
CA PRO A 126 18.86 -26.33 -6.70
C PRO A 126 19.67 -26.38 -8.00
N GLU A 127 20.90 -26.91 -7.92
CA GLU A 127 21.70 -27.21 -9.11
C GLU A 127 20.82 -27.97 -10.09
N ALA A 128 20.47 -27.31 -11.19
CA ALA A 128 19.80 -27.94 -12.31
C ALA A 128 20.79 -28.94 -12.91
N VAL A 129 20.68 -30.20 -12.51
CA VAL A 129 21.30 -31.32 -13.19
C VAL A 129 20.68 -31.37 -14.58
N TYR A 130 21.40 -30.83 -15.57
CA TYR A 130 21.08 -30.98 -16.97
C TYR A 130 21.19 -32.47 -17.35
N GLN A 131 20.07 -33.19 -17.31
CA GLN A 131 19.93 -34.44 -18.05
C GLN A 131 19.45 -34.11 -19.45
N THR A 132 20.39 -34.21 -20.38
CA THR A 132 20.18 -34.09 -21.83
C THR A 132 19.52 -35.35 -22.36
N GLU A 133 18.19 -35.37 -22.45
CA GLU A 133 17.48 -36.30 -23.33
C GLU A 133 16.37 -35.53 -24.06
N ALA A 134 16.67 -35.16 -25.31
CA ALA A 134 15.74 -34.50 -26.20
C ALA A 134 14.59 -35.45 -26.56
N PRO A 135 13.31 -35.09 -26.36
CA PRO A 135 12.22 -35.84 -26.94
C PRO A 135 12.16 -35.56 -28.45
N GLU A 136 12.24 -36.64 -29.21
CA GLU A 136 12.13 -36.71 -30.66
C GLU A 136 10.78 -36.14 -31.12
N TYR A 137 10.78 -34.92 -31.68
CA TYR A 137 9.59 -34.32 -32.27
C TYR A 137 9.22 -35.09 -33.54
N LYS A 138 8.14 -35.89 -33.46
CA LYS A 138 7.48 -36.45 -34.64
C LYS A 138 6.84 -35.32 -35.44
N LEU A 139 7.33 -35.10 -36.66
CA LEU A 139 6.69 -34.27 -37.67
C LEU A 139 5.27 -34.80 -37.93
N PHE A 140 4.26 -33.96 -37.73
CA PHE A 140 2.93 -34.16 -38.29
C PHE A 140 2.85 -33.47 -39.66
N PRO A 141 2.21 -34.11 -40.66
CA PRO A 141 2.18 -33.61 -42.04
C PRO A 141 1.21 -32.44 -42.22
N GLU A 142 1.53 -31.63 -43.23
CA GLU A 142 0.82 -30.43 -43.66
C GLU A 142 -0.58 -30.70 -44.23
N GLY A 143 -1.49 -29.75 -43.96
CA GLY A 143 -2.75 -29.53 -44.68
C GLY A 143 -3.96 -29.45 -43.73
N VAL A 144 -4.97 -28.58 -43.87
CA VAL A 144 -5.44 -27.71 -44.96
C VAL A 144 -6.48 -26.73 -44.32
N MET A 145 -6.31 -25.42 -44.56
CA MET A 145 -7.33 -24.35 -44.77
C MET A 145 -8.22 -23.77 -43.65
N HIS A 146 -8.08 -22.43 -43.54
CA HIS A 146 -9.08 -21.36 -43.47
C HIS A 146 -10.20 -21.37 -42.40
N GLY A 147 -10.10 -20.40 -41.49
CA GLY A 147 -11.24 -19.83 -40.78
C GLY A 147 -10.83 -18.53 -40.09
N THR A 148 -11.17 -17.38 -40.65
CA THR A 148 -10.97 -16.07 -40.03
C THR A 148 -11.95 -15.91 -38.85
N PRO A 149 -11.49 -15.63 -37.62
CA PRO A 149 -12.40 -15.22 -36.56
C PRO A 149 -12.81 -13.77 -36.80
N LYS A 150 -14.10 -13.58 -37.13
CA LYS A 150 -14.75 -12.26 -37.15
C LYS A 150 -14.92 -11.77 -35.72
N PHE A 151 -14.22 -10.70 -35.36
CA PHE A 151 -14.51 -9.92 -34.15
C PHE A 151 -15.77 -9.07 -34.38
N PRO A 152 -16.78 -9.12 -33.50
CA PRO A 152 -17.85 -8.14 -33.52
C PRO A 152 -17.34 -6.82 -32.92
N VAL A 153 -17.31 -5.79 -33.76
CA VAL A 153 -17.12 -4.39 -33.38
C VAL A 153 -18.31 -3.97 -32.49
N LEU A 154 -18.05 -3.73 -31.21
CA LEU A 154 -18.99 -3.03 -30.35
C LEU A 154 -18.94 -1.54 -30.69
N LYS A 155 -20.08 -1.05 -31.15
CA LYS A 155 -20.31 0.29 -31.67
C LYS A 155 -20.58 1.23 -30.51
N GLU A 156 -19.77 2.27 -30.39
CA GLU A 156 -20.06 3.48 -29.61
C GLU A 156 -21.48 3.99 -29.93
N GLN A 157 -22.32 4.05 -28.90
CA GLN A 157 -23.57 4.80 -28.93
C GLN A 157 -23.53 5.83 -27.81
N LEU A 158 -23.01 6.99 -28.20
CA LEU A 158 -23.33 8.31 -27.67
C LEU A 158 -24.84 8.42 -27.43
N LEU A 159 -25.24 8.56 -26.17
CA LEU A 159 -26.50 9.21 -25.80
C LEU A 159 -26.18 10.50 -25.05
N SER A 160 -26.40 11.58 -25.78
CA SER A 160 -26.61 12.94 -25.29
C SER A 160 -27.78 13.00 -24.31
N LYS A 161 -27.54 13.54 -23.11
CA LYS A 161 -28.57 14.23 -22.33
C LYS A 161 -27.99 15.56 -21.87
N SER A 162 -28.46 16.59 -22.53
CA SER A 162 -28.34 18.00 -22.18
C SER A 162 -29.21 18.29 -20.97
N GLU A 163 -28.59 18.75 -19.88
CA GLU A 163 -29.26 19.46 -18.81
C GLU A 163 -28.59 20.83 -18.72
N ASP A 164 -29.34 21.85 -19.16
CA ASP A 164 -29.03 23.26 -18.96
C ASP A 164 -28.98 23.53 -17.45
N SER A 165 -27.82 23.94 -16.96
CA SER A 165 -27.71 24.58 -15.65
C SER A 165 -26.82 25.81 -15.77
N ASP A 166 -27.46 26.94 -15.52
CA ASP A 166 -26.87 28.27 -15.49
C ASP A 166 -25.82 28.35 -14.37
N TYR A 167 -24.54 28.35 -14.74
CA TYR A 167 -23.46 28.67 -13.80
C TYR A 167 -23.02 30.11 -13.99
N GLU A 168 -23.45 30.91 -13.03
CA GLU A 168 -23.11 32.30 -12.81
C GLU A 168 -21.60 32.47 -12.62
N SER A 169 -20.99 33.28 -13.48
CA SER A 169 -19.56 33.59 -13.44
C SER A 169 -19.27 34.53 -12.27
N ASN A 170 -18.64 34.01 -11.21
CA ASN A 170 -18.03 34.85 -10.19
C ASN A 170 -16.53 35.00 -10.48
N GLU A 171 -16.15 36.21 -10.86
CA GLU A 171 -14.77 36.66 -11.01
C GLU A 171 -14.03 36.63 -9.65
N PRO A 172 -12.80 36.08 -9.57
CA PRO A 172 -11.97 36.27 -8.39
C PRO A 172 -11.34 37.67 -8.40
N PRO A 173 -11.29 38.38 -7.25
CA PRO A 173 -10.66 39.68 -7.16
C PRO A 173 -9.14 39.57 -7.32
N SER A 174 -8.64 40.39 -8.23
CA SER A 174 -7.23 40.79 -8.39
C SER A 174 -6.62 41.14 -7.03
N SER A 175 -5.63 40.35 -6.60
CA SER A 175 -4.78 40.69 -5.47
C SER A 175 -3.48 41.27 -6.01
N GLY A 176 -3.25 42.52 -5.64
CA GLY A 176 -2.20 43.37 -6.18
C GLY A 176 -0.80 42.92 -5.81
N ASP A 177 0.10 43.24 -6.74
CA ASP A 177 1.54 43.11 -6.61
C ASP A 177 2.06 43.75 -5.33
N THR A 178 2.80 42.99 -4.54
CA THR A 178 3.84 43.55 -3.69
C THR A 178 5.10 42.71 -3.87
N LEU A 179 5.96 43.22 -4.76
CA LEU A 179 7.33 42.76 -4.93
C LEU A 179 8.09 42.93 -3.62
N ILE A 180 8.51 41.83 -3.01
CA ILE A 180 9.68 41.80 -2.13
C ILE A 180 10.64 40.76 -2.71
N GLU A 181 11.66 41.27 -3.39
CA GLU A 181 12.85 40.51 -3.77
C GLU A 181 13.71 40.26 -2.54
N GLY A 182 14.17 39.02 -2.35
CA GLY A 182 15.40 38.77 -1.60
C GLY A 182 15.47 37.48 -0.78
N ARG A 183 15.81 36.38 -1.46
CA ARG A 183 16.88 35.39 -1.15
C ARG A 183 16.42 33.98 -1.47
N ALA A 184 16.97 33.45 -2.57
CA ALA A 184 16.92 32.05 -2.90
C ALA A 184 17.92 31.31 -2.01
N GLU A 185 17.48 30.93 -0.81
CA GLU A 185 17.97 29.71 -0.17
C GLU A 185 17.06 28.60 -0.66
N THR A 186 17.64 27.56 -1.27
CA THR A 186 16.91 26.36 -1.69
C THR A 186 16.48 25.61 -0.44
N ASP A 187 15.40 26.06 0.18
CA ASP A 187 14.73 25.37 1.27
C ASP A 187 14.03 24.15 0.67
N HIS A 188 14.74 23.02 0.70
CA HIS A 188 14.15 21.73 0.45
C HIS A 188 13.23 21.41 1.62
N ILE A 189 11.93 21.64 1.43
CA ILE A 189 10.91 21.24 2.40
C ILE A 189 10.74 19.72 2.25
N THR A 190 10.89 18.97 3.34
CA THR A 190 10.63 17.53 3.35
C THR A 190 9.21 17.25 3.80
N CYS A 191 8.59 16.22 3.24
CA CYS A 191 7.29 15.76 3.71
C CYS A 191 7.42 15.17 5.12
N GLN A 192 6.64 15.64 6.10
CA GLN A 192 6.72 15.11 7.47
C GLN A 192 6.30 13.64 7.59
N SER A 193 5.48 13.13 6.66
CA SER A 193 5.02 11.74 6.65
C SER A 193 6.00 10.78 5.99
N CYS A 194 6.35 10.99 4.71
CA CYS A 194 7.23 10.07 3.97
C CYS A 194 8.70 10.49 3.93
N LYS A 195 9.04 11.65 4.51
CA LYS A 195 10.41 12.23 4.59
C LYS A 195 11.07 12.51 3.23
N THR A 196 10.33 12.46 2.13
CA THR A 196 10.83 12.78 0.78
C THR A 196 10.95 14.29 0.59
N ASP A 197 11.99 14.73 -0.11
CA ASP A 197 12.14 16.11 -0.55
C ASP A 197 10.99 16.51 -1.48
N LEU A 198 10.25 17.54 -1.08
CA LEU A 198 9.15 18.07 -1.89
C LEU A 198 9.72 18.93 -3.02
N PRO A 199 9.07 18.90 -4.21
CA PRO A 199 9.47 19.77 -5.31
C PRO A 199 9.30 21.23 -4.89
N VAL A 200 10.20 22.10 -5.34
CA VAL A 200 10.16 23.54 -5.02
C VAL A 200 8.99 24.19 -5.74
N ARG A 201 7.83 24.18 -5.09
CA ARG A 201 6.59 24.84 -5.48
C ARG A 201 5.91 25.36 -4.22
N HIS A 202 5.47 26.61 -4.26
CA HIS A 202 4.93 27.32 -3.10
C HIS A 202 3.45 26.99 -2.82
N ASP A 203 2.79 26.25 -3.71
CA ASP A 203 1.35 25.96 -3.72
C ASP A 203 1.01 24.48 -3.50
N LEU A 204 1.96 23.70 -2.95
CA LEU A 204 1.73 22.29 -2.65
C LEU A 204 0.81 22.12 -1.43
N ASN A 205 -0.43 21.70 -1.70
CA ASN A 205 -1.39 21.33 -0.66
C ASN A 205 -1.24 19.88 -0.21
N PHE A 206 -0.85 18.99 -1.13
CA PHE A 206 -0.67 17.55 -0.88
C PHE A 206 0.71 17.11 -1.33
N CYS A 207 1.28 16.13 -0.63
CA CYS A 207 2.53 15.49 -1.03
C CYS A 207 2.30 14.63 -2.29
N PRO A 208 3.05 14.84 -3.39
CA PRO A 208 2.89 14.05 -4.61
C PRO A 208 3.40 12.61 -4.49
N PHE A 209 4.16 12.29 -3.43
CA PHE A 209 4.77 10.97 -3.23
C PHE A 209 3.94 10.06 -2.33
N CYS A 210 3.32 10.60 -1.26
CA CYS A 210 2.53 9.83 -0.30
C CYS A 210 1.07 10.27 -0.17
N GLY A 211 0.66 11.36 -0.82
CA GLY A 211 -0.71 11.87 -0.79
C GLY A 211 -1.11 12.60 0.49
N THR A 212 -0.21 12.75 1.47
CA THR A 212 -0.50 13.44 2.74
C THR A 212 -0.83 14.92 2.51
N ASP A 213 -1.88 15.40 3.16
CA ASP A 213 -2.21 16.83 3.23
C ASP A 213 -1.13 17.56 4.04
N LEU A 214 -0.43 18.49 3.38
CA LEU A 214 0.68 19.26 3.94
C LEU A 214 0.19 20.41 4.84
N LYS A 215 -1.11 20.72 4.85
CA LYS A 215 -1.71 21.76 5.68
C LYS A 215 -2.07 21.27 7.08
N VAL A 216 -2.18 19.97 7.26
CA VAL A 216 -2.52 19.38 8.55
C VAL A 216 -1.28 19.35 9.43
N VAL A 217 -1.29 20.16 10.49
CA VAL A 217 -0.24 20.12 11.51
C VAL A 217 -0.38 18.82 12.31
N ARG A 218 0.72 18.10 12.48
CA ARG A 218 0.79 16.87 13.27
C ARG A 218 1.76 17.04 14.41
N CYS A 219 1.53 16.32 15.51
CA CYS A 219 2.47 16.29 16.62
C CYS A 219 3.74 15.53 16.22
N ASP A 220 4.91 16.12 16.47
CA ASP A 220 6.21 15.48 16.15
C ASP A 220 6.46 14.17 16.91
N GLU A 221 5.85 14.00 18.08
CA GLU A 221 6.07 12.83 18.93
C GLU A 221 5.15 11.66 18.53
N CYS A 222 3.85 11.91 18.40
CA CYS A 222 2.86 10.85 18.20
C CYS A 222 2.16 10.89 16.83
N SER A 223 2.53 11.82 15.95
CA SER A 223 2.01 11.99 14.58
C SER A 223 0.48 12.19 14.45
N LYS A 224 -0.21 12.44 15.57
CA LYS A 224 -1.65 12.71 15.59
C LYS A 224 -1.92 14.16 15.19
N GLU A 225 -3.07 14.39 14.59
CA GLU A 225 -3.47 15.71 14.10
C GLU A 225 -3.57 16.70 15.26
N LEU A 226 -2.97 17.86 15.05
CA LEU A 226 -2.86 18.94 16.02
C LEU A 226 -3.53 20.19 15.44
N GLN A 227 -4.30 20.88 16.27
CA GLN A 227 -4.84 22.18 15.91
C GLN A 227 -3.78 23.26 16.10
N VAL A 228 -3.76 24.25 15.20
CA VAL A 228 -2.72 25.29 15.15
C VAL A 228 -2.72 26.16 16.42
N GLU A 229 -3.85 26.30 17.12
CA GLU A 229 -3.92 27.09 18.36
C GLU A 229 -3.61 26.29 19.65
N TRP A 230 -3.18 25.02 19.53
CA TRP A 230 -2.96 24.17 20.71
C TRP A 230 -1.50 24.13 21.13
N ARG A 231 -1.26 24.49 22.40
CA ARG A 231 0.07 24.42 23.01
C ARG A 231 0.51 23.00 23.39
N PHE A 232 -0.43 22.06 23.47
CA PHE A 232 -0.16 20.66 23.83
C PHE A 232 -0.92 19.72 22.92
N CYS A 233 -0.31 18.60 22.55
CA CYS A 233 -0.99 17.53 21.85
C CYS A 233 -2.01 16.84 22.77
N VAL A 234 -3.28 16.77 22.35
CA VAL A 234 -4.35 16.08 23.10
C VAL A 234 -4.10 14.57 23.27
N SER A 235 -3.29 13.98 22.40
CA SER A 235 -3.08 12.52 22.38
C SER A 235 -1.91 12.08 23.25
N CYS A 236 -0.78 12.79 23.22
CA CYS A 236 0.42 12.41 23.97
C CYS A 236 0.85 13.40 25.05
N GLY A 237 0.26 14.60 25.09
CA GLY A 237 0.61 15.65 26.06
C GLY A 237 1.89 16.42 25.74
N THR A 238 2.58 16.11 24.63
CA THR A 238 3.78 16.83 24.20
C THR A 238 3.47 18.30 23.95
N GLU A 239 4.28 19.19 24.50
CA GLU A 239 4.22 20.63 24.25
C GLU A 239 4.68 20.91 22.81
N VAL A 240 3.89 21.65 22.06
CA VAL A 240 4.18 22.02 20.66
C VAL A 240 4.49 23.51 20.67
N GLY A 241 5.71 23.86 20.28
CA GLY A 241 6.32 25.18 20.50
C GLY A 241 5.65 26.35 19.77
N ASP A 242 5.79 27.54 20.37
CA ASP A 242 5.23 28.86 19.98
C ASP A 242 5.46 29.30 18.52
#